data_AF-A0A4R1AJ25-F1
#
_entry.id   AF-A0A4R1AJ25-F1
#
_cell.length_a   1.000
_cell.length_b   1.000
_cell.length_c   1.000
_cell.angle_alpha   90.00
_cell.angle_beta   90.00
_cell.angle_gamma   90.00
#
_symmetry.space_group_name_H-M   'P 1'
#
loop_
_entity.id
_entity.type
_entity.pdbx_description
1 polymer ?
#
loop_
_entity_poly.entity_id
_entity_poly.type
_entity_poly.pdbx_seq_one_letter_code
_entity_poly.pdbx_strand_id
1 'polypeptide(L)'
;MIRLLLLGLLLLGTAELTSGLTSDDRADELRAMRAGDGVETTGTVTATFPFDRTERASRRSLRTVEVQCAEYSYTAGGETYTYRAYHVCDDVEEGDTRPLIHDRDDPWHAMDNTDAFLDEADADGRLELVLRVLGAAFIGLAALLLVIRARGRRTLGRPPDRGLRALHRAASIVQAGLATLEPWPPVLGAPRPRGSTMRTTRPFSRTAVALVLLATLGACGGTEDATTASAPGQSGGGAQERTCFDAFPEAMGTPDLGNLTMLPEGWPEPPVEATLCQAFQESDGVRETIGYLTDGDAAAEALDGYKSALAGLATRSGDVLTGTTGDTSFEVAAPTADTLTIELSR
;
A
#
# COMPACT_ATOMS: atom_id res chain seq x y z
N MET A 1 25.84 15.49 -11.54
CA MET A 1 24.91 16.57 -11.15
C MET A 1 23.48 16.22 -11.55
N ILE A 2 23.12 16.19 -12.84
CA ILE A 2 21.81 15.66 -13.30
C ILE A 2 21.55 14.27 -12.73
N ARG A 3 22.54 13.37 -12.79
CA ARG A 3 22.44 12.01 -12.20
C ARG A 3 22.19 11.99 -10.69
N LEU A 4 22.71 12.95 -9.91
CA LEU A 4 22.51 12.99 -8.45
C LEU A 4 21.13 13.54 -8.11
N LEU A 5 20.67 14.53 -8.87
CA LEU A 5 19.32 15.08 -8.73
C LEU A 5 18.27 14.04 -9.12
N LEU A 6 18.47 13.32 -10.24
CA LEU A 6 17.62 12.21 -10.64
C LEU A 6 17.61 11.08 -9.61
N LEU A 7 18.77 10.71 -9.05
CA LEU A 7 18.83 9.69 -7.99
C LEU A 7 18.10 10.14 -6.72
N GLY A 8 18.27 11.41 -6.31
CA GLY A 8 17.57 11.97 -5.16
C GLY A 8 16.06 12.01 -5.35
N LEU A 9 15.59 12.44 -6.53
CA LEU A 9 14.16 12.42 -6.89
C LEU A 9 13.61 10.99 -6.96
N LEU A 10 14.38 10.04 -7.50
CA LEU A 10 13.96 8.64 -7.57
C LEU A 10 13.82 8.04 -6.17
N LEU A 11 14.76 8.31 -5.26
CA LEU A 11 14.67 7.83 -3.87
C LEU A 11 13.48 8.42 -3.11
N LEU A 12 13.19 9.71 -3.32
CA LEU A 12 12.01 10.36 -2.75
C LEU A 12 10.72 9.79 -3.37
N GLY A 13 10.67 9.63 -4.69
CA GLY A 13 9.52 9.02 -5.36
C GLY A 13 9.28 7.58 -4.92
N THR A 14 10.35 6.79 -4.71
CA THR A 14 10.20 5.44 -4.15
C THR A 14 9.69 5.46 -2.72
N ALA A 15 10.09 6.43 -1.89
CA ALA A 15 9.59 6.55 -0.52
C ALA A 15 8.09 6.85 -0.49
N GLU A 16 7.60 7.73 -1.37
CA GLU A 16 6.17 8.05 -1.48
C GLU A 16 5.34 6.88 -2.06
N LEU A 17 5.93 6.09 -2.97
CA LEU A 17 5.27 4.88 -3.47
C LEU A 17 5.22 3.77 -2.41
N THR A 18 6.16 3.74 -1.46
CA THR A 18 6.13 2.77 -0.35
C THR A 18 5.26 3.24 0.80
N SER A 19 5.12 4.55 1.04
CA SER A 19 4.29 5.09 2.12
C SER A 19 2.80 4.86 1.94
N GLY A 20 2.34 4.65 0.70
CA GLY A 20 0.95 4.24 0.42
C GLY A 20 0.61 2.80 0.87
N LEU A 21 1.63 2.01 1.25
CA LEU A 21 1.48 0.62 1.68
C LEU A 21 1.57 0.51 3.22
N THR A 22 0.73 1.27 3.94
CA THR A 22 0.08 0.97 5.24
C THR A 22 0.90 0.49 6.47
N SER A 23 2.23 0.41 6.44
CA SER A 23 3.02 -0.13 7.58
C SER A 23 3.12 0.83 8.77
N ASP A 24 3.34 2.12 8.53
CA ASP A 24 3.64 3.09 9.59
C ASP A 24 2.40 3.42 10.42
N ASP A 25 1.25 3.50 9.76
CA ASP A 25 -0.04 3.74 10.40
C ASP A 25 -0.36 2.65 11.40
N ARG A 26 -0.02 1.38 11.12
CA ARG A 26 -0.27 0.25 12.03
C ARG A 26 0.56 0.32 13.31
N ALA A 27 1.83 0.72 13.23
CA ALA A 27 2.68 0.83 14.41
C ALA A 27 2.18 1.95 15.35
N ASP A 28 1.85 3.10 14.78
CA ASP A 28 1.32 4.24 15.53
C ASP A 28 -0.07 3.98 16.08
N GLU A 29 -0.93 3.31 15.32
CA GLU A 29 -2.24 2.87 15.75
C GLU A 29 -2.17 1.87 16.92
N LEU A 30 -1.30 0.87 16.84
CA LEU A 30 -1.10 -0.06 17.96
C LEU A 30 -0.59 0.66 19.21
N ARG A 31 0.33 1.62 19.06
CA ARG A 31 0.78 2.46 20.20
C ARG A 31 -0.35 3.31 20.75
N ALA A 32 -1.17 3.89 19.89
CA ALA A 32 -2.31 4.71 20.29
C ALA A 32 -3.32 3.87 21.08
N MET A 33 -3.65 2.66 20.60
CA MET A 33 -4.51 1.72 21.33
C MET A 33 -3.91 1.32 22.69
N ARG A 34 -2.61 0.97 22.73
CA ARG A 34 -1.90 0.64 23.98
C ARG A 34 -1.84 1.81 24.98
N ALA A 35 -1.71 3.03 24.49
CA ALA A 35 -1.61 4.23 25.32
C ALA A 35 -2.97 4.82 25.73
N GLY A 36 -4.02 4.50 24.97
CA GLY A 36 -5.35 5.08 25.09
C GLY A 36 -6.41 4.06 25.49
N ASP A 37 -7.46 3.97 24.67
CA ASP A 37 -8.68 3.25 25.00
C ASP A 37 -8.75 1.80 24.50
N GLY A 38 -7.66 1.29 23.92
CA GLY A 38 -7.59 -0.08 23.45
C GLY A 38 -7.89 -1.09 24.56
N VAL A 39 -8.67 -2.11 24.23
CA VAL A 39 -9.06 -3.17 25.17
C VAL A 39 -8.24 -4.41 24.85
N GLU A 40 -7.41 -4.83 25.80
CA GLU A 40 -6.62 -6.06 25.67
C GLU A 40 -7.53 -7.29 25.77
N THR A 41 -7.33 -8.24 24.87
CA THR A 41 -8.06 -9.51 24.82
C THR A 41 -7.15 -10.65 24.39
N THR A 42 -7.67 -11.87 24.40
CA THR A 42 -6.95 -13.06 23.93
C THR A 42 -7.74 -13.69 22.79
N GLY A 43 -7.14 -13.70 21.60
CA GLY A 43 -7.66 -14.43 20.45
C GLY A 43 -7.29 -15.90 20.53
N THR A 44 -8.19 -16.78 20.12
CA THR A 44 -7.94 -18.23 19.96
C THR A 44 -8.12 -18.60 18.50
N VAL A 45 -7.18 -19.33 17.91
CA VAL A 45 -7.23 -19.73 16.50
C VAL A 45 -8.40 -20.69 16.30
N THR A 46 -9.36 -20.28 15.47
CA THR A 46 -10.55 -21.07 15.13
C THR A 46 -10.51 -21.65 13.73
N ALA A 47 -9.69 -21.09 12.85
CA ALA A 47 -9.49 -21.58 11.49
C ALA A 47 -8.14 -21.10 10.94
N THR A 48 -7.69 -21.75 9.85
CA THR A 48 -6.63 -21.23 9.00
C THR A 48 -7.16 -20.94 7.60
N PHE A 49 -6.55 -20.00 6.88
CA PHE A 49 -6.89 -19.69 5.50
C PHE A 49 -5.64 -19.60 4.62
N PRO A 50 -5.72 -20.03 3.34
CA PRO A 50 -4.63 -19.87 2.40
C PRO A 50 -4.44 -18.39 2.05
N PHE A 51 -3.19 -17.97 1.96
CA PHE A 51 -2.79 -16.63 1.57
C PHE A 51 -1.55 -16.70 0.68
N ASP A 52 -1.58 -16.00 -0.44
CA ASP A 52 -0.45 -15.97 -1.36
C ASP A 52 0.59 -14.94 -0.92
N ARG A 53 1.73 -15.43 -0.41
CA ARG A 53 2.85 -14.58 0.00
C ARG A 53 3.90 -14.53 -1.11
N THR A 54 4.25 -13.32 -1.53
CA THR A 54 5.39 -13.12 -2.44
C THR A 54 6.69 -13.17 -1.67
N GLU A 55 7.46 -14.24 -1.84
CA GLU A 55 8.75 -14.42 -1.20
C GLU A 55 9.91 -14.22 -2.18
N ARG A 56 11.02 -13.72 -1.65
CA ARG A 56 12.26 -13.59 -2.42
C ARG A 56 13.00 -14.92 -2.49
N ALA A 57 12.75 -15.71 -3.54
CA ALA A 57 13.45 -16.98 -3.79
C ALA A 57 14.95 -16.80 -4.06
N SER A 58 15.35 -15.70 -4.71
CA SER A 58 16.76 -15.36 -4.96
C SER A 58 16.97 -13.85 -5.06
N ARG A 59 18.22 -13.40 -5.23
CA ARG A 59 18.51 -11.97 -5.48
C ARG A 59 17.73 -11.38 -6.66
N ARG A 60 17.36 -12.20 -7.66
CA ARG A 60 16.73 -11.75 -8.91
C ARG A 60 15.34 -12.34 -9.18
N SER A 61 14.80 -13.15 -8.28
CA SER A 61 13.51 -13.81 -8.49
C SER A 61 12.62 -13.70 -7.26
N LEU A 62 11.38 -13.32 -7.51
CA LEU A 62 10.26 -13.46 -6.59
C LEU A 62 9.54 -14.76 -6.94
N ARG A 63 8.96 -15.42 -5.95
CA ARG A 63 8.02 -16.52 -6.14
C ARG A 63 6.80 -16.26 -5.26
N THR A 64 5.63 -16.58 -5.74
CA THR A 64 4.42 -16.64 -4.91
C THR A 64 4.40 -18.02 -4.24
N VAL A 65 4.18 -18.04 -2.94
CA VAL A 65 4.02 -19.27 -2.16
C VAL A 65 2.72 -19.13 -1.38
N GLU A 66 1.85 -20.13 -1.50
CA GLU A 66 0.66 -20.22 -0.65
C GLU A 66 1.11 -20.59 0.78
N VAL A 67 0.74 -19.75 1.74
CA VAL A 67 0.97 -19.96 3.18
C VAL A 67 -0.37 -20.05 3.90
N GLN A 68 -0.40 -20.72 5.05
CA GLN A 68 -1.61 -20.81 5.89
C GLN A 68 -1.50 -19.78 7.00
N CYS A 69 -2.46 -18.86 7.05
CA CYS A 69 -2.53 -17.79 8.05
C CYS A 69 -3.71 -18.05 9.00
N ALA A 70 -3.62 -17.51 10.21
CA ALA A 70 -4.58 -17.81 11.27
C ALA A 70 -5.76 -16.82 11.32
N GLU A 71 -6.95 -17.35 11.58
CA GLU A 71 -8.14 -16.61 11.99
C GLU A 71 -8.37 -16.84 13.48
N TYR A 72 -8.33 -15.76 14.26
CA TYR A 72 -8.52 -15.76 15.71
C TYR A 72 -9.94 -15.33 16.05
N SER A 73 -10.60 -16.07 16.93
CA SER A 73 -11.84 -15.64 17.57
C SER A 73 -11.56 -15.07 18.96
N TYR A 74 -12.20 -13.96 19.30
CA TYR A 74 -12.11 -13.30 20.61
C TYR A 74 -13.48 -12.73 21.00
N THR A 75 -13.66 -12.41 22.29
CA THR A 75 -14.91 -11.85 22.81
C THR A 75 -14.70 -10.42 23.25
N ALA A 76 -15.61 -9.52 22.85
CA ALA A 76 -15.67 -8.14 23.29
C ALA A 76 -17.15 -7.77 23.54
N GLY A 77 -17.45 -7.08 24.64
CA GLY A 77 -18.84 -6.70 24.95
C GLY A 77 -19.85 -7.86 25.13
N GLY A 78 -19.38 -9.11 25.25
CA GLY A 78 -20.23 -10.31 25.27
C GLY A 78 -20.56 -10.89 23.89
N GLU A 79 -20.06 -10.29 22.82
CA GLU A 79 -20.16 -10.77 21.44
C GLU A 79 -18.82 -11.38 20.99
N THR A 80 -18.89 -12.29 20.03
CA THR A 80 -17.71 -12.96 19.46
C THR A 80 -17.35 -12.34 18.12
N TYR A 81 -16.10 -11.95 17.97
CA TYR A 81 -15.53 -11.36 16.76
C TYR A 81 -14.42 -12.27 16.21
N THR A 82 -14.03 -12.03 14.95
CA THR A 82 -12.93 -12.72 14.28
C THR A 82 -11.88 -11.72 13.80
N TYR A 83 -10.62 -12.12 13.87
CA TYR A 83 -9.46 -11.35 13.44
C TYR A 83 -8.56 -12.22 12.54
N ARG A 84 -8.28 -11.75 11.33
CA ARG A 84 -7.39 -12.44 10.38
C ARG A 84 -5.99 -11.85 10.44
N ALA A 85 -5.01 -12.66 10.85
CA ALA A 85 -3.63 -12.22 10.96
C ALA A 85 -2.82 -12.60 9.70
N TYR A 86 -2.62 -11.65 8.80
CA TYR A 86 -1.87 -11.86 7.55
C TYR A 86 -0.35 -11.90 7.71
N HIS A 87 0.17 -11.47 8.87
CA HIS A 87 1.59 -11.51 9.21
C HIS A 87 1.97 -12.74 10.03
N VAL A 88 0.99 -13.45 10.57
CA VAL A 88 1.18 -14.69 11.35
C VAL A 88 0.74 -15.86 10.49
N CYS A 89 1.64 -16.26 9.62
CA CYS A 89 1.45 -17.42 8.76
C CYS A 89 2.57 -18.42 9.05
N ASP A 90 2.28 -19.69 8.84
CA ASP A 90 3.14 -20.83 9.16
C ASP A 90 3.21 -21.11 10.70
N ASP A 91 3.25 -22.38 11.09
CA ASP A 91 3.33 -22.86 12.48
C ASP A 91 2.19 -22.42 13.43
N VAL A 92 0.96 -22.30 12.92
CA VAL A 92 -0.24 -22.03 13.76
C VAL A 92 -1.19 -23.22 13.75
N GLU A 93 -1.59 -23.67 14.94
CA GLU A 93 -2.54 -24.77 15.13
C GLU A 93 -3.89 -24.25 15.68
N GLU A 94 -5.00 -24.93 15.34
CA GLU A 94 -6.30 -24.62 15.94
C GLU A 94 -6.23 -24.76 17.48
N GLY A 95 -6.76 -23.76 18.18
CA GLY A 95 -6.68 -23.67 19.64
C GLY A 95 -5.46 -22.89 20.17
N ASP A 96 -4.50 -22.53 19.33
CA ASP A 96 -3.43 -21.61 19.73
C ASP A 96 -4.02 -20.27 20.16
N THR A 97 -3.38 -19.62 21.14
CA THR A 97 -3.86 -18.33 21.67
C THR A 97 -2.85 -17.22 21.45
N ARG A 98 -3.32 -16.00 21.18
CA ARG A 98 -2.47 -14.83 20.98
C ARG A 98 -3.05 -13.59 21.67
N PRO A 99 -2.21 -12.74 22.29
CA PRO A 99 -2.70 -11.46 22.83
C PRO A 99 -3.11 -10.55 21.67
N LEU A 100 -4.32 -10.02 21.75
CA LEU A 100 -4.87 -9.06 20.81
C LEU A 100 -5.23 -7.77 21.57
N ILE A 101 -5.37 -6.69 20.85
CA ILE A 101 -5.94 -5.44 21.34
C ILE A 101 -6.93 -4.95 20.30
N HIS A 102 -8.09 -4.47 20.74
CA HIS A 102 -9.11 -3.93 19.84
C HIS A 102 -9.55 -2.54 20.29
N ASP A 103 -10.09 -1.76 19.37
CA ASP A 103 -10.73 -0.50 19.70
C ASP A 103 -11.98 -0.76 20.57
N ARG A 104 -12.20 0.07 21.60
CA ARG A 104 -13.36 -0.05 22.48
C ARG A 104 -14.67 0.25 21.76
N ASP A 105 -14.65 1.25 20.87
CA ASP A 105 -15.81 1.73 20.16
C ASP A 105 -16.01 0.98 18.82
N ASP A 106 -14.96 0.32 18.32
CA ASP A 106 -15.01 -0.56 17.14
C ASP A 106 -14.32 -1.92 17.40
N PRO A 107 -15.01 -2.88 18.02
CA PRO A 107 -14.43 -4.18 18.34
C PRO A 107 -13.98 -4.98 17.13
N TRP A 108 -14.47 -4.69 15.91
CA TRP A 108 -14.01 -5.37 14.68
C TRP A 108 -12.57 -5.01 14.33
N HIS A 109 -12.11 -3.86 14.80
CA HIS A 109 -10.78 -3.36 14.59
C HIS A 109 -9.81 -3.87 15.65
N ALA A 110 -9.35 -5.10 15.46
CA ALA A 110 -8.38 -5.76 16.32
C ALA A 110 -6.99 -5.86 15.67
N MET A 111 -5.95 -5.84 16.51
CA MET A 111 -4.57 -6.00 16.12
C MET A 111 -3.83 -6.95 17.05
N ASP A 112 -2.71 -7.49 16.56
CA ASP A 112 -1.78 -8.29 17.34
C ASP A 112 -1.08 -7.44 18.41
N ASN A 113 -1.30 -7.76 19.68
CA ASN A 113 -0.74 -7.00 20.81
C ASN A 113 0.60 -7.59 21.28
N THR A 114 1.49 -7.94 20.35
CA THR A 114 2.84 -8.43 20.66
C THR A 114 3.91 -7.39 20.35
N ASP A 115 4.98 -7.37 21.15
CA ASP A 115 6.12 -6.49 20.89
C ASP A 115 6.86 -6.87 19.59
N ALA A 116 6.82 -8.15 19.22
CA ALA A 116 7.38 -8.62 17.96
C ALA A 116 6.68 -7.98 16.74
N PHE A 117 5.35 -7.87 16.78
CA PHE A 117 4.59 -7.18 15.74
C PHE A 117 4.91 -5.68 15.70
N LEU A 118 5.01 -5.04 16.87
CA LEU A 118 5.38 -3.62 16.93
C LEU A 118 6.81 -3.37 16.40
N ASP A 119 7.76 -4.23 16.73
CA ASP A 119 9.15 -4.16 16.24
C ASP A 119 9.23 -4.37 14.73
N GLU A 120 8.41 -5.27 14.16
CA GLU A 120 8.31 -5.50 12.72
C GLU A 120 7.72 -4.28 12.00
N ALA A 121 6.59 -3.76 12.49
CA ALA A 121 5.97 -2.56 11.95
C ALA A 121 6.92 -1.32 12.04
N ASP A 122 7.70 -1.22 13.13
CA ASP A 122 8.74 -0.19 13.27
C ASP A 122 9.90 -0.36 12.28
N ALA A 123 10.29 -1.60 11.99
CA ALA A 123 11.40 -1.88 11.08
C ALA A 123 11.06 -1.43 9.66
N ASP A 124 9.80 -1.60 9.25
CA ASP A 124 9.31 -1.19 7.94
C ASP A 124 9.31 0.34 7.78
N GLY A 125 8.82 1.09 8.77
CA GLY A 125 8.85 2.56 8.73
C GLY A 125 10.24 3.18 8.78
N ARG A 126 11.20 2.49 9.39
CA ARG A 126 12.61 2.95 9.35
C ARG A 126 13.18 2.94 7.93
N LEU A 127 12.77 2.02 7.07
CA LEU A 127 13.26 1.98 5.68
C LEU A 127 12.79 3.23 4.92
N GLU A 128 11.53 3.62 5.09
CA GLU A 128 10.97 4.84 4.49
C GLU A 128 11.74 6.08 4.95
N LEU A 129 11.94 6.23 6.27
CA LEU A 129 12.70 7.35 6.82
C LEU A 129 14.12 7.40 6.23
N VAL A 130 14.79 6.25 6.13
CA VAL A 130 16.14 6.16 5.53
C VAL A 130 16.12 6.58 4.06
N LEU A 131 15.12 6.13 3.28
CA LEU A 131 14.98 6.52 1.87
C LEU A 131 14.74 8.03 1.71
N ARG A 132 13.87 8.64 2.54
CA ARG A 132 13.60 10.09 2.54
C ARG A 132 14.85 10.89 2.89
N VAL A 133 15.57 10.50 3.95
CA VAL A 133 16.81 11.18 4.38
C VAL A 133 17.89 11.08 3.30
N LEU A 134 18.08 9.90 2.71
CA LEU A 134 19.05 9.71 1.62
C LEU A 134 18.65 10.53 0.38
N GLY A 135 17.39 10.50 -0.02
CA GLY A 135 16.86 11.27 -1.15
C GLY A 135 17.09 12.77 -0.97
N ALA A 136 16.73 13.32 0.19
CA ALA A 136 16.96 14.72 0.54
C ALA A 136 18.46 15.09 0.53
N ALA A 137 19.31 14.22 1.08
CA ALA A 137 20.76 14.43 1.08
C ALA A 137 21.35 14.49 -0.34
N PHE A 138 20.89 13.63 -1.26
CA PHE A 138 21.33 13.65 -2.66
C PHE A 138 20.90 14.92 -3.41
N ILE A 139 19.67 15.40 -3.17
CA ILE A 139 19.19 16.67 -3.75
C ILE A 139 20.02 17.84 -3.21
N GLY A 140 20.23 17.90 -1.89
CA GLY A 140 21.05 18.94 -1.25
C GLY A 140 22.48 18.96 -1.80
N LEU A 141 23.10 17.79 -1.95
CA LEU A 141 24.45 17.67 -2.53
C LEU A 141 24.47 18.13 -4.01
N ALA A 142 23.46 17.80 -4.80
CA ALA A 142 23.37 18.24 -6.20
C ALA A 142 23.24 19.77 -6.30
N ALA A 143 22.41 20.39 -5.45
CA ALA A 143 22.25 21.84 -5.37
C ALA A 143 23.54 22.55 -4.94
N LEU A 144 24.25 22.01 -3.95
CA LEU A 144 25.54 22.54 -3.51
C LEU A 144 26.58 22.53 -4.65
N LEU A 145 26.68 21.42 -5.38
CA LEU A 145 27.59 21.30 -6.53
C LEU A 145 27.22 22.27 -7.67
N LEU A 146 25.93 22.51 -7.90
CA LEU A 146 25.43 23.54 -8.83
C LEU A 146 25.93 24.93 -8.44
N VAL A 147 25.81 25.30 -7.16
CA VAL A 147 26.26 26.61 -6.65
C VAL A 147 27.78 26.75 -6.79
N ILE A 148 28.56 25.72 -6.45
CA ILE A 148 30.02 25.73 -6.61
C ILE A 148 30.40 25.93 -8.07
N ARG A 149 29.75 25.21 -9.00
CA ARG A 149 29.99 25.32 -10.44
C ARG A 149 29.60 26.70 -10.98
N ALA A 150 28.47 27.25 -10.54
CA ALA A 150 28.02 28.58 -10.95
C ALA A 150 28.97 29.68 -10.47
N ARG A 151 29.47 29.59 -9.23
CA ARG A 151 30.49 30.51 -8.70
C ARG A 151 31.83 30.36 -9.42
N GLY A 152 32.29 29.13 -9.67
CA GLY A 152 33.54 28.86 -10.39
C GLY A 152 33.57 29.47 -11.79
N ARG A 153 32.43 29.46 -12.50
CA ARG A 153 32.29 30.11 -13.82
C ARG A 153 32.45 31.62 -13.79
N ARG A 154 32.05 32.29 -12.70
CA ARG A 154 32.20 33.75 -12.57
C ARG A 154 33.65 34.17 -12.28
N THR A 155 34.47 33.27 -11.75
CA THR A 155 35.86 33.53 -11.36
C THR A 155 36.91 33.15 -12.41
N LEU A 156 36.52 32.67 -13.60
CA LEU A 156 37.43 32.21 -14.66
C LEU A 156 38.25 33.31 -15.37
N GLY A 157 38.36 34.50 -14.77
CA GLY A 157 39.40 35.49 -15.12
C GLY A 157 40.67 35.42 -14.27
N ARG A 158 40.80 34.47 -13.31
CA ARG A 158 41.98 34.34 -12.44
C ARG A 158 42.52 32.89 -12.42
N PRO A 159 43.84 32.67 -12.56
CA PRO A 159 44.44 31.34 -12.63
C PRO A 159 44.25 30.53 -11.32
N PRO A 160 44.03 29.20 -11.39
CA PRO A 160 43.46 28.41 -10.30
C PRO A 160 44.53 27.66 -9.49
N ASP A 161 45.24 28.32 -8.57
CA ASP A 161 46.24 27.62 -7.74
C ASP A 161 45.85 27.35 -6.27
N ARG A 162 44.68 27.80 -5.79
CA ARG A 162 44.32 27.69 -4.35
C ARG A 162 43.04 26.90 -4.01
N GLY A 163 42.19 26.56 -4.97
CA GLY A 163 40.87 25.97 -4.69
C GLY A 163 40.85 24.49 -4.25
N LEU A 164 41.81 23.69 -4.71
CA LEU A 164 41.81 22.22 -4.53
C LEU A 164 41.97 21.77 -3.07
N ARG A 165 42.59 22.57 -2.20
CA ARG A 165 42.78 22.21 -0.78
C ARG A 165 41.51 22.33 0.06
N ALA A 166 40.55 23.18 -0.35
CA ALA A 166 39.30 23.37 0.39
C ALA A 166 38.33 22.19 0.18
N LEU A 167 38.26 21.64 -1.03
CA LEU A 167 37.40 20.49 -1.34
C LEU A 167 37.85 19.22 -0.61
N HIS A 168 39.15 19.02 -0.42
CA HIS A 168 39.67 17.87 0.31
C HIS A 168 39.26 17.88 1.81
N ARG A 169 39.11 19.07 2.42
CA ARG A 169 38.65 19.21 3.82
C ARG A 169 37.15 18.99 3.99
N ALA A 170 36.34 19.38 3.01
CA ALA A 170 34.90 19.14 3.06
C ALA A 170 34.58 17.63 2.91
N ALA A 171 35.28 16.93 2.02
CA ALA A 171 35.12 15.49 1.83
C ALA A 171 35.46 14.70 3.12
N SER A 172 36.49 15.10 3.87
CA SER A 172 36.84 14.43 5.13
C SER A 172 35.81 14.59 6.25
N ILE A 173 35.04 15.70 6.28
CA ILE A 173 34.00 15.92 7.30
C ILE A 173 32.80 14.99 7.06
N VAL A 174 32.38 14.82 5.81
CA VAL A 174 31.30 13.90 5.44
C VAL A 174 31.69 12.44 5.72
N GLN A 175 32.94 12.09 5.42
CA GLN A 175 33.45 10.74 5.65
C GLN A 175 33.59 10.40 7.14
N ALA A 176 33.91 11.40 7.99
CA ALA A 176 33.89 11.26 9.44
C ALA A 176 32.46 11.11 10.00
N GLY A 177 31.48 11.84 9.46
CA GLY A 177 30.07 11.72 9.87
C GLY A 177 29.44 10.37 9.52
N LEU A 178 29.83 9.78 8.38
CA LEU A 178 29.42 8.43 7.99
C LEU A 178 30.06 7.34 8.86
N ALA A 179 31.25 7.59 9.43
CA ALA A 179 31.91 6.65 10.34
C ALA A 179 31.35 6.68 11.77
N THR A 180 30.63 7.74 12.15
CA THR A 180 29.91 7.84 13.43
C THR A 180 28.50 7.28 13.41
N LEU A 181 27.97 6.92 12.23
CA LEU A 181 26.81 6.03 12.16
C LEU A 181 27.31 4.64 12.58
N GLU A 182 27.16 4.34 13.87
CA GLU A 182 27.57 3.05 14.42
C GLU A 182 27.00 1.91 13.57
N PRO A 183 27.81 0.89 13.23
CA PRO A 183 27.29 -0.31 12.60
C PRO A 183 26.20 -0.87 13.52
N TRP A 184 25.00 -1.04 12.97
CA TRP A 184 23.85 -1.59 13.68
C TRP A 184 24.29 -2.81 14.50
N PRO A 185 23.89 -2.91 15.78
CA PRO A 185 24.15 -4.12 16.54
C PRO A 185 23.53 -5.29 15.75
N PRO A 186 24.23 -6.42 15.61
CA PRO A 186 23.59 -7.61 15.08
C PRO A 186 22.37 -7.88 15.96
N VAL A 187 21.18 -7.98 15.35
CA VAL A 187 19.96 -8.44 16.02
C VAL A 187 20.28 -9.79 16.65
N LEU A 188 20.55 -9.76 17.95
CA LEU A 188 20.93 -10.91 18.75
C LEU A 188 19.65 -11.49 19.33
N GLY A 189 19.18 -12.59 18.74
CA GLY A 189 18.34 -13.56 19.45
C GLY A 189 16.90 -13.68 18.98
N ALA A 190 16.69 -14.15 17.75
CA ALA A 190 15.50 -14.98 17.52
C ALA A 190 15.65 -16.27 18.35
N PRO A 191 14.65 -16.65 19.18
CA PRO A 191 14.68 -17.91 19.90
C PRO A 191 14.79 -19.07 18.92
N ARG A 192 15.83 -19.89 19.07
CA ARG A 192 16.00 -21.09 18.24
C ARG A 192 14.89 -22.09 18.57
N PRO A 193 14.15 -22.63 17.58
CA PRO A 193 13.27 -23.75 17.82
C PRO A 193 14.08 -24.95 18.35
N ARG A 194 13.64 -25.48 19.50
CA ARG A 194 14.22 -26.68 20.10
C ARG A 194 13.79 -27.90 19.27
N GLY A 195 14.74 -28.41 18.49
CA GLY A 195 14.92 -29.84 18.30
C GLY A 195 14.33 -30.45 17.03
N SER A 196 15.19 -30.68 16.04
CA SER A 196 15.31 -31.99 15.40
C SER A 196 16.62 -32.11 14.59
N THR A 197 17.45 -33.05 15.03
CA THR A 197 18.50 -33.79 14.31
C THR A 197 19.53 -33.07 13.41
N MET A 198 20.79 -33.24 13.82
CA MET A 198 22.04 -32.89 13.14
C MET A 198 22.06 -33.20 11.63
N ARG A 199 22.28 -32.15 10.82
CA ARG A 199 23.17 -32.22 9.66
C ARG A 199 24.12 -31.03 9.66
N THR A 200 25.40 -31.35 9.67
CA THR A 200 26.53 -30.43 9.62
C THR A 200 26.59 -29.70 8.28
N THR A 201 26.46 -28.37 8.30
CA THR A 201 26.79 -27.49 7.17
C THR A 201 27.69 -26.34 7.60
N ARG A 202 28.68 -26.06 6.74
CA ARG A 202 29.86 -25.22 6.95
C ARG A 202 29.52 -23.71 7.04
N PRO A 203 30.35 -22.89 7.72
CA PRO A 203 30.11 -21.46 7.85
C PRO A 203 30.34 -20.73 6.52
N PHE A 204 29.29 -20.12 5.97
CA PHE A 204 29.41 -19.19 4.85
C PHE A 204 29.75 -17.78 5.36
N SER A 205 30.83 -17.27 4.80
CA SER A 205 31.47 -15.98 4.99
C SER A 205 30.55 -14.82 4.62
N ARG A 206 30.42 -13.88 5.57
CA ARG A 206 29.82 -12.55 5.38
C ARG A 206 30.80 -11.65 4.62
N THR A 207 30.55 -11.35 3.35
CA THR A 207 31.12 -10.15 2.71
C THR A 207 30.36 -9.74 1.44
N ALA A 208 30.22 -8.41 1.28
CA ALA A 208 29.95 -7.65 0.06
C ALA A 208 28.52 -7.63 -0.51
N VAL A 209 27.73 -6.65 -0.03
CA VAL A 209 26.72 -5.98 -0.86
C VAL A 209 27.44 -4.83 -1.56
N ALA A 210 27.93 -5.08 -2.77
CA ALA A 210 28.40 -4.06 -3.68
C ALA A 210 27.22 -3.58 -4.55
N LEU A 211 27.01 -2.25 -4.56
CA LEU A 211 26.13 -1.52 -5.47
C LEU A 211 26.36 -1.95 -6.92
N VAL A 212 25.34 -2.58 -7.53
CA VAL A 212 25.23 -2.71 -8.99
C VAL A 212 23.77 -2.47 -9.36
N LEU A 213 23.46 -1.23 -9.73
CA LEU A 213 22.26 -0.87 -10.49
C LEU A 213 22.51 0.48 -11.16
N LEU A 214 23.26 0.45 -12.27
CA LEU A 214 23.53 1.62 -13.11
C LEU A 214 23.82 1.17 -14.55
N ALA A 215 22.87 0.46 -15.16
CA ALA A 215 22.87 0.20 -16.61
C ALA A 215 21.53 -0.37 -17.08
N THR A 216 20.49 0.46 -17.24
CA THR A 216 19.43 0.32 -18.25
C THR A 216 18.45 1.48 -18.09
N LEU A 217 18.73 2.61 -18.75
CA LEU A 217 17.75 3.65 -19.11
C LEU A 217 18.43 4.55 -20.15
N GLY A 218 18.71 3.94 -21.30
CA GLY A 218 18.99 4.62 -22.54
C GLY A 218 17.99 4.09 -23.56
N ALA A 219 17.31 5.02 -24.24
CA ALA A 219 16.33 4.83 -25.32
C ALA A 219 14.86 4.68 -24.89
N CYS A 220 14.17 5.81 -24.70
CA CYS A 220 13.03 6.13 -25.56
C CYS A 220 12.84 7.66 -25.58
N GLY A 221 13.17 8.26 -26.71
CA GLY A 221 12.77 9.62 -27.05
C GLY A 221 11.50 9.54 -27.88
N GLY A 222 10.48 10.25 -27.44
CA GLY A 222 9.24 10.49 -28.18
C GLY A 222 8.78 11.91 -27.89
N THR A 223 8.88 12.75 -28.92
CA THR A 223 8.52 14.16 -28.96
C THR A 223 7.04 14.32 -29.33
N GLU A 224 6.43 15.43 -28.88
CA GLU A 224 5.26 16.13 -29.47
C GLU A 224 3.86 15.54 -29.16
N ASP A 225 3.08 16.20 -28.29
CA ASP A 225 2.09 17.22 -28.69
C ASP A 225 1.41 17.87 -27.46
N ALA A 226 1.46 19.20 -27.40
CA ALA A 226 0.84 20.00 -26.35
C ALA A 226 -0.56 20.43 -26.79
N THR A 227 -1.57 19.62 -26.48
CA THR A 227 -2.97 20.01 -26.62
C THR A 227 -3.38 20.86 -25.42
N THR A 228 -3.66 22.13 -25.69
CA THR A 228 -4.17 23.08 -24.69
C THR A 228 -5.65 22.80 -24.46
N ALA A 229 -6.00 22.20 -23.33
CA ALA A 229 -7.39 21.99 -22.93
C ALA A 229 -7.93 23.26 -22.26
N SER A 230 -9.03 23.78 -22.80
CA SER A 230 -9.80 24.90 -22.26
C SER A 230 -10.53 24.49 -20.98
N ALA A 231 -10.30 25.21 -19.88
CA ALA A 231 -11.07 25.06 -18.65
C ALA A 231 -12.46 25.70 -18.80
N PRO A 232 -13.58 25.00 -18.53
CA PRO A 232 -14.89 25.63 -18.45
C PRO A 232 -15.04 26.38 -17.11
N GLY A 233 -15.82 27.46 -17.18
CA GLY A 233 -15.97 28.45 -16.14
C GLY A 233 -16.63 27.94 -14.86
N GLN A 234 -16.06 28.39 -13.75
CA GLN A 234 -16.54 28.20 -12.39
C GLN A 234 -17.64 29.25 -12.12
N SER A 235 -18.87 28.80 -11.84
CA SER A 235 -19.95 29.68 -11.34
C SER A 235 -21.02 28.87 -10.60
N GLY A 236 -21.15 29.11 -9.29
CA GLY A 236 -22.34 28.79 -8.50
C GLY A 236 -22.06 27.94 -7.26
N GLY A 237 -21.84 28.58 -6.10
CA GLY A 237 -21.71 27.88 -4.83
C GLY A 237 -23.05 27.43 -4.25
N GLY A 238 -23.08 26.19 -3.77
CA GLY A 238 -24.15 25.59 -2.97
C GLY A 238 -24.16 24.07 -3.17
N ALA A 239 -23.76 23.32 -2.14
CA ALA A 239 -23.31 21.92 -2.18
C ALA A 239 -21.97 21.74 -2.89
N GLN A 240 -20.96 21.18 -2.20
CA GLN A 240 -19.77 20.69 -2.88
C GLN A 240 -20.23 19.54 -3.77
N GLU A 241 -20.24 19.76 -5.07
CA GLU A 241 -20.45 18.72 -6.08
C GLU A 241 -19.39 17.66 -5.83
N ARG A 242 -19.77 16.55 -5.17
CA ARG A 242 -18.86 15.43 -4.96
C ARG A 242 -18.44 14.93 -6.33
N THR A 243 -17.14 14.80 -6.52
CA THR A 243 -16.60 14.27 -7.78
C THR A 243 -16.50 12.75 -7.69
N CYS A 244 -16.43 12.08 -8.85
CA CYS A 244 -16.15 10.64 -8.89
C CYS A 244 -14.86 10.28 -8.13
N PHE A 245 -13.86 11.17 -8.10
CA PHE A 245 -12.61 10.95 -7.37
C PHE A 245 -12.80 10.97 -5.85
N ASP A 246 -13.73 11.79 -5.34
CA ASP A 246 -14.05 11.82 -3.91
C ASP A 246 -14.84 10.60 -3.46
N ALA A 247 -15.54 9.93 -4.38
CA ALA A 247 -16.32 8.72 -4.12
C ALA A 247 -15.52 7.44 -4.31
N PHE A 248 -14.64 7.42 -5.30
CA PHE A 248 -13.84 6.26 -5.66
C PHE A 248 -12.39 6.71 -5.86
N PRO A 249 -11.59 6.86 -4.79
CA PRO A 249 -10.21 7.34 -4.88
C PRO A 249 -9.31 6.44 -5.75
N GLU A 250 -9.68 5.16 -5.87
CA GLU A 250 -8.96 4.17 -6.70
C GLU A 250 -9.34 4.24 -8.19
N ALA A 251 -10.38 5.00 -8.55
CA ALA A 251 -10.81 5.15 -9.93
C ALA A 251 -9.79 5.97 -10.73
N MET A 252 -8.89 5.28 -11.44
CA MET A 252 -7.94 5.89 -12.37
C MET A 252 -8.42 5.73 -13.82
N GLY A 253 -8.64 6.85 -14.51
CA GLY A 253 -8.96 6.88 -15.94
C GLY A 253 -10.46 7.10 -16.23
N THR A 254 -10.83 7.01 -17.51
CA THR A 254 -12.23 7.09 -17.94
C THR A 254 -12.87 5.71 -17.79
N PRO A 255 -13.89 5.53 -16.94
CA PRO A 255 -14.52 4.25 -16.75
C PRO A 255 -15.30 3.84 -18.00
N ASP A 256 -15.20 2.56 -18.37
CA ASP A 256 -15.81 2.00 -19.57
C ASP A 256 -16.25 0.54 -19.30
N LEU A 257 -17.56 0.33 -19.29
CA LEU A 257 -18.18 -0.98 -19.09
C LEU A 257 -17.83 -1.97 -20.21
N GLY A 258 -17.47 -1.48 -21.41
CA GLY A 258 -17.08 -2.33 -22.54
C GLY A 258 -15.76 -3.08 -22.32
N ASN A 259 -14.96 -2.66 -21.33
CA ASN A 259 -13.73 -3.36 -20.94
C ASN A 259 -13.96 -4.48 -19.91
N LEU A 260 -15.18 -4.63 -19.40
CA LEU A 260 -15.55 -5.66 -18.43
C LEU A 260 -15.97 -6.93 -19.16
N THR A 261 -15.37 -8.05 -18.79
CA THR A 261 -15.56 -9.35 -19.45
C THR A 261 -16.53 -10.27 -18.71
N MET A 262 -16.81 -9.98 -17.44
CA MET A 262 -17.76 -10.72 -16.61
C MET A 262 -19.13 -10.06 -16.57
N LEU A 263 -19.28 -8.81 -17.00
CA LEU A 263 -20.57 -8.14 -17.09
C LEU A 263 -21.51 -8.91 -18.05
N PRO A 264 -22.61 -9.53 -17.55
CA PRO A 264 -23.50 -10.31 -18.40
C PRO A 264 -24.14 -9.45 -19.50
N GLU A 265 -24.35 -10.04 -20.68
CA GLU A 265 -25.06 -9.36 -21.76
C GLU A 265 -26.47 -8.97 -21.29
N GLY A 266 -26.83 -7.70 -21.45
CA GLY A 266 -28.12 -7.16 -21.01
C GLY A 266 -28.21 -6.86 -19.52
N TRP A 267 -27.07 -6.72 -18.82
CA TRP A 267 -27.06 -6.23 -17.43
C TRP A 267 -27.85 -4.92 -17.30
N PRO A 268 -28.75 -4.80 -16.31
CA PRO A 268 -29.61 -3.62 -16.21
C PRO A 268 -28.79 -2.36 -15.88
N GLU A 269 -29.10 -1.27 -16.58
CA GLU A 269 -28.61 0.06 -16.21
C GLU A 269 -29.13 0.47 -14.83
N PRO A 270 -28.41 1.36 -14.10
CA PRO A 270 -28.89 1.89 -12.84
C PRO A 270 -30.30 2.48 -13.00
N PRO A 271 -31.25 2.14 -12.10
CA PRO A 271 -32.65 2.56 -12.23
C PRO A 271 -32.89 4.03 -11.85
N VAL A 272 -31.85 4.72 -11.38
CA VAL A 272 -31.81 6.15 -11.05
C VAL A 272 -30.71 6.82 -11.86
N GLU A 273 -30.74 8.14 -11.98
CA GLU A 273 -29.63 8.89 -12.59
C GLU A 273 -28.35 8.67 -11.77
N ALA A 274 -27.37 8.05 -12.41
CA ALA A 274 -26.11 7.67 -11.79
C ALA A 274 -24.96 7.88 -12.77
N THR A 275 -23.87 8.47 -12.29
CA THR A 275 -22.65 8.67 -13.05
C THR A 275 -21.71 7.50 -12.84
N LEU A 276 -21.32 6.82 -13.92
CA LEU A 276 -20.29 5.79 -13.86
C LEU A 276 -18.94 6.43 -13.49
N CYS A 277 -18.40 6.05 -12.34
CA CYS A 277 -17.16 6.61 -11.79
C CYS A 277 -16.00 5.61 -11.82
N GLN A 278 -16.29 4.31 -11.69
CA GLN A 278 -15.28 3.26 -11.68
C GLN A 278 -15.76 2.07 -12.53
N ALA A 279 -14.87 1.52 -13.34
CA ALA A 279 -15.04 0.24 -14.02
C ALA A 279 -13.65 -0.38 -14.14
N PHE A 280 -13.39 -1.42 -13.35
CA PHE A 280 -12.06 -2.02 -13.25
C PHE A 280 -12.16 -3.55 -13.19
N GLN A 281 -11.17 -4.21 -13.79
CA GLN A 281 -10.95 -5.64 -13.70
C GLN A 281 -9.66 -5.89 -12.93
N GLU A 282 -9.71 -6.70 -11.89
CA GLU A 282 -8.51 -7.13 -11.16
C GLU A 282 -7.56 -7.90 -12.08
N SER A 283 -6.25 -7.84 -11.79
CA SER A 283 -5.22 -8.41 -12.69
C SER A 283 -5.30 -9.93 -12.85
N ASP A 284 -5.98 -10.62 -11.95
CA ASP A 284 -6.23 -12.06 -12.02
C ASP A 284 -7.43 -12.43 -12.93
N GLY A 285 -8.23 -11.43 -13.31
CA GLY A 285 -9.47 -11.60 -14.08
C GLY A 285 -10.59 -12.31 -13.31
N VAL A 286 -10.46 -12.47 -11.99
CA VAL A 286 -11.43 -13.18 -11.13
C VAL A 286 -12.47 -12.22 -10.58
N ARG A 287 -12.15 -10.93 -10.45
CA ARG A 287 -13.06 -9.88 -9.98
C ARG A 287 -13.12 -8.68 -10.92
N GLU A 288 -14.32 -8.14 -11.06
CA GLU A 288 -14.61 -6.87 -11.73
C GLU A 288 -15.46 -6.00 -10.81
N THR A 289 -15.12 -4.72 -10.72
CA THR A 289 -15.80 -3.74 -9.86
C THR A 289 -16.31 -2.57 -10.70
N ILE A 290 -17.57 -2.20 -10.46
CA ILE A 290 -18.26 -1.08 -11.07
C ILE A 290 -18.73 -0.15 -9.96
N GLY A 291 -18.38 1.12 -10.04
CA GLY A 291 -18.77 2.13 -9.07
C GLY A 291 -19.58 3.24 -9.74
N TYR A 292 -20.74 3.55 -9.18
CA TYR A 292 -21.59 4.66 -9.59
C TYR A 292 -21.74 5.68 -8.47
N LEU A 293 -21.73 6.96 -8.84
CA LEU A 293 -22.15 8.05 -7.99
C LEU A 293 -23.58 8.45 -8.37
N THR A 294 -24.48 8.50 -7.40
CA THR A 294 -25.87 8.90 -7.57
C THR A 294 -26.09 10.32 -7.05
N ASP A 295 -27.16 10.97 -7.51
CA ASP A 295 -27.52 12.30 -7.01
C ASP A 295 -28.19 12.22 -5.63
N GLY A 296 -27.54 12.80 -4.62
CA GLY A 296 -28.05 12.82 -3.24
C GLY A 296 -28.17 11.41 -2.64
N ASP A 297 -29.20 11.16 -1.84
CA ASP A 297 -29.35 9.90 -1.09
C ASP A 297 -30.03 8.77 -1.90
N ALA A 298 -29.79 8.72 -3.22
CA ALA A 298 -30.51 7.86 -4.16
C ALA A 298 -29.95 6.43 -4.28
N ALA A 299 -28.84 6.08 -3.61
CA ALA A 299 -28.26 4.74 -3.70
C ALA A 299 -29.19 3.64 -3.16
N ALA A 300 -29.98 3.93 -2.12
CA ALA A 300 -30.97 2.99 -1.58
C ALA A 300 -32.10 2.71 -2.59
N GLU A 301 -32.57 3.73 -3.31
CA GLU A 301 -33.54 3.59 -4.40
C GLU A 301 -32.95 2.83 -5.58
N ALA A 302 -31.68 3.10 -5.92
CA ALA A 302 -30.94 2.36 -6.92
C ALA A 302 -30.92 0.85 -6.62
N LEU A 303 -30.64 0.50 -5.36
CA LEU A 303 -30.63 -0.88 -4.89
C LEU A 303 -32.01 -1.54 -4.99
N ASP A 304 -33.09 -0.83 -4.66
CA ASP A 304 -34.46 -1.35 -4.83
C ASP A 304 -34.81 -1.62 -6.30
N GLY A 305 -34.40 -0.75 -7.21
CA GLY A 305 -34.62 -0.98 -8.64
C GLY A 305 -33.78 -2.14 -9.19
N TYR A 306 -32.53 -2.32 -8.73
CA TYR A 306 -31.74 -3.52 -9.07
C TYR A 306 -32.39 -4.80 -8.55
N LYS A 307 -32.94 -4.80 -7.32
CA LYS A 307 -33.69 -5.94 -6.78
C LYS A 307 -34.88 -6.31 -7.67
N SER A 308 -35.59 -5.31 -8.19
CA SER A 308 -36.72 -5.53 -9.10
C SER A 308 -36.26 -6.04 -10.47
N ALA A 309 -35.19 -5.48 -11.04
CA ALA A 309 -34.66 -5.87 -12.34
C ALA A 309 -34.06 -7.28 -12.33
N LEU A 310 -33.45 -7.67 -11.21
CA LEU A 310 -32.81 -8.97 -10.98
C LEU A 310 -33.73 -9.96 -10.22
N ALA A 311 -35.04 -9.77 -10.33
CA ALA A 311 -36.02 -10.59 -9.64
C ALA A 311 -35.84 -12.09 -9.97
N GLY A 312 -35.67 -12.92 -8.94
CA GLY A 312 -35.44 -14.35 -9.08
C GLY A 312 -33.97 -14.76 -9.24
N LEU A 313 -33.06 -13.81 -9.43
CA LEU A 313 -31.61 -14.03 -9.48
C LEU A 313 -30.90 -13.51 -8.23
N ALA A 314 -31.44 -12.46 -7.61
CA ALA A 314 -30.85 -11.81 -6.44
C ALA A 314 -31.61 -12.11 -5.13
N THR A 315 -30.85 -12.20 -4.03
CA THR A 315 -31.33 -12.21 -2.65
C THR A 315 -30.84 -10.96 -1.94
N ARG A 316 -31.70 -10.31 -1.14
CA ARG A 316 -31.32 -9.12 -0.37
C ARG A 316 -30.96 -9.47 1.07
N SER A 317 -29.86 -8.93 1.55
CA SER A 317 -29.45 -8.93 2.96
C SER A 317 -28.97 -7.53 3.34
N GLY A 318 -29.80 -6.78 4.07
CA GLY A 318 -29.51 -5.38 4.38
C GLY A 318 -29.42 -4.51 3.13
N ASP A 319 -28.31 -3.78 2.99
CA ASP A 319 -28.02 -2.90 1.85
C ASP A 319 -27.16 -3.57 0.78
N VAL A 320 -27.23 -4.90 0.73
CA VAL A 320 -26.51 -5.74 -0.24
C VAL A 320 -27.50 -6.68 -0.94
N LEU A 321 -27.39 -6.77 -2.27
CA LEU A 321 -28.01 -7.79 -3.11
C LEU A 321 -26.93 -8.73 -3.62
N THR A 322 -27.10 -10.04 -3.38
CA THR A 322 -26.20 -11.05 -3.93
C THR A 322 -26.96 -12.00 -4.83
N GLY A 323 -26.31 -12.50 -5.88
CA GLY A 323 -26.94 -13.43 -6.81
C GLY A 323 -25.98 -14.03 -7.81
N THR A 324 -26.53 -14.77 -8.77
CA THR A 324 -25.76 -15.42 -9.83
C THR A 324 -26.47 -15.31 -11.17
N THR A 325 -25.72 -15.08 -12.24
CA THR A 325 -26.22 -15.11 -13.62
C THR A 325 -25.23 -15.90 -14.48
N GLY A 326 -25.65 -17.09 -14.92
CA GLY A 326 -24.74 -18.02 -15.61
C GLY A 326 -23.66 -18.53 -14.66
N ASP A 327 -22.40 -18.31 -15.03
CA ASP A 327 -21.20 -18.65 -14.26
C ASP A 327 -20.68 -17.50 -13.38
N THR A 328 -21.32 -16.33 -13.45
CA THR A 328 -20.86 -15.12 -12.76
C THR A 328 -21.72 -14.86 -11.54
N SER A 329 -21.10 -14.78 -10.37
CA SER A 329 -21.70 -14.28 -9.15
C SER A 329 -21.60 -12.76 -9.10
N PHE A 330 -22.60 -12.12 -8.51
CA PHE A 330 -22.64 -10.67 -8.37
C PHE A 330 -23.03 -10.24 -6.97
N GLU A 331 -22.50 -9.09 -6.57
CA GLU A 331 -22.89 -8.34 -5.40
C GLU A 331 -23.19 -6.88 -5.80
N VAL A 332 -24.35 -6.37 -5.44
CA VAL A 332 -24.71 -4.95 -5.58
C VAL A 332 -24.90 -4.38 -4.19
N ALA A 333 -24.13 -3.37 -3.82
CA ALA A 333 -24.15 -2.75 -2.50
C ALA A 333 -24.28 -1.23 -2.60
N ALA A 334 -24.89 -0.62 -1.58
CA ALA A 334 -24.94 0.82 -1.38
C ALA A 334 -24.13 1.19 -0.13
N PRO A 335 -22.79 1.27 -0.20
CA PRO A 335 -21.95 1.46 0.99
C PRO A 335 -22.15 2.82 1.66
N THR A 336 -22.65 3.81 0.91
CA THR A 336 -23.08 5.11 1.42
C THR A 336 -24.37 5.53 0.73
N ALA A 337 -25.00 6.62 1.18
CA ALA A 337 -26.28 7.08 0.65
C ALA A 337 -26.22 7.52 -0.83
N ASP A 338 -25.05 7.91 -1.32
CA ASP A 338 -24.85 8.45 -2.67
C ASP A 338 -23.98 7.55 -3.58
N THR A 339 -23.44 6.44 -3.07
CA THR A 339 -22.59 5.53 -3.85
C THR A 339 -23.21 4.16 -4.03
N LEU A 340 -23.12 3.61 -5.24
CA LEU A 340 -23.51 2.24 -5.55
C LEU A 340 -22.31 1.48 -6.11
N THR A 341 -22.05 0.28 -5.59
CA THR A 341 -20.98 -0.62 -6.05
C THR A 341 -21.57 -1.92 -6.58
N ILE A 342 -21.05 -2.40 -7.70
CA ILE A 342 -21.35 -3.73 -8.26
C ILE A 342 -20.04 -4.49 -8.36
N GLU A 343 -19.94 -5.61 -7.68
CA GLU A 343 -18.84 -6.55 -7.80
C GLU A 343 -19.30 -7.79 -8.56
N LEU A 344 -18.49 -8.25 -9.50
CA LEU A 344 -18.71 -9.46 -10.30
C LEU A 344 -17.53 -10.40 -10.08
N SER A 345 -17.81 -11.69 -9.90
CA SER A 345 -16.76 -12.71 -9.77
C SER A 345 -17.15 -14.07 -10.32
N ARG A 346 -16.16 -14.89 -10.68
CA ARG A 346 -16.31 -16.27 -11.17
C ARG A 346 -15.59 -17.28 -10.28
#